data_AF-A0A366I600-F1
#
_entry.id   AF-A0A366I600-F1
#
_cell.length_a   1.000
_cell.length_b   1.000
_cell.length_c   1.000
_cell.angle_alpha   90.00
_cell.angle_beta   90.00
_cell.angle_gamma   90.00
#
_symmetry.space_group_name_H-M   'P 1'
#
loop_
_entity.id
_entity.type
_entity.pdbx_description
1 polymer ?
#
loop_
_entity_poly.entity_id
_entity_poly.type
_entity_poly.pdbx_seq_one_letter_code
_entity_poly.pdbx_strand_id
1 'polypeptide(L)'
;MARRRLFKRAVLVNLTNPKSIVFLAALFPQFIMPHEPQAAQYMVLGMTTVVVDVLVMIGYATLATRISGWLKGPRQMQTLNRIFGSLFVLIGALLATARKT
;
A
#
# COMPACT_ATOMS: atom_id res chain seq x y z
N MET A 1 1.13 -23.86 6.64
CA MET A 1 -0.11 -23.63 5.85
C MET A 1 0.22 -23.64 4.37
N ALA A 2 -0.61 -24.22 3.50
CA ALA A 2 -0.33 -24.26 2.07
C ALA A 2 -0.27 -22.84 1.46
N ARG A 3 0.81 -22.50 0.76
CA ARG A 3 1.05 -21.18 0.10
C ARG A 3 -0.16 -20.71 -0.71
N ARG A 4 -0.86 -21.65 -1.37
CA ARG A 4 -2.08 -21.39 -2.16
C ARG A 4 -3.24 -20.81 -1.34
N ARG A 5 -3.39 -21.22 -0.08
CA ARG A 5 -4.45 -20.71 0.82
C ARG A 5 -4.13 -19.30 1.32
N LEU A 6 -2.86 -19.01 1.59
CA LEU A 6 -2.40 -17.65 1.92
C LEU A 6 -2.60 -16.70 0.74
N PHE A 7 -2.23 -17.12 -0.48
CA PHE A 7 -2.44 -16.32 -1.69
C PHE A 7 -3.93 -16.03 -1.92
N LYS A 8 -4.78 -17.05 -1.90
CA LYS A 8 -6.24 -16.84 -2.03
C LYS A 8 -6.77 -15.88 -0.99
N ARG A 9 -6.34 -16.00 0.27
CA ARG A 9 -6.76 -15.09 1.35
C ARG A 9 -6.28 -13.66 1.12
N ALA A 10 -5.03 -13.48 0.69
CA ALA A 10 -4.48 -12.16 0.37
C ALA A 10 -5.21 -11.50 -0.80
N VAL A 11 -5.54 -12.26 -1.86
CA VAL A 11 -6.35 -11.79 -2.99
C VAL A 11 -7.74 -11.38 -2.51
N LEU A 12 -8.40 -12.22 -1.72
CA LEU A 12 -9.75 -11.95 -1.24
C LEU A 12 -9.78 -10.69 -0.36
N VAL A 13 -8.86 -10.57 0.60
CA VAL A 13 -8.73 -9.38 1.45
C VAL A 13 -8.49 -8.11 0.64
N ASN A 14 -7.62 -8.16 -0.37
CA ASN A 14 -7.36 -7.00 -1.24
C ASN A 14 -8.56 -6.65 -2.13
N LEU A 15 -9.22 -7.64 -2.73
CA LEU A 15 -10.41 -7.41 -3.56
C LEU A 15 -11.57 -6.85 -2.73
N THR A 16 -11.71 -7.28 -1.47
CA THR A 16 -12.73 -6.76 -0.56
C THR A 16 -12.36 -5.41 0.06
N ASN A 17 -11.19 -4.85 -0.25
CA ASN A 17 -10.78 -3.56 0.30
C ASN A 17 -11.44 -2.41 -0.48
N PRO A 18 -12.47 -1.74 0.07
CA PRO A 18 -13.20 -0.71 -0.65
C PRO A 18 -12.34 0.52 -0.92
N LYS A 19 -11.24 0.71 -0.16
CA LYS A 19 -10.40 1.91 -0.27
C LYS A 19 -9.79 2.03 -1.66
N SER A 20 -9.25 0.94 -2.19
CA SER A 20 -8.62 0.95 -3.53
C SER A 20 -9.64 1.21 -4.62
N ILE A 21 -10.83 0.60 -4.51
CA ILE A 21 -11.92 0.80 -5.48
C ILE A 21 -12.39 2.25 -5.45
N VAL A 22 -12.65 2.82 -4.27
CA VAL A 22 -13.07 4.21 -4.11
C VAL A 22 -12.01 5.18 -4.63
N PHE A 23 -10.73 4.92 -4.35
CA PHE A 23 -9.64 5.74 -4.86
C PHE A 23 -9.59 5.73 -6.40
N LEU A 24 -9.62 4.55 -7.02
CA LEU A 24 -9.61 4.44 -8.49
C LEU A 24 -10.85 5.06 -9.12
N ALA A 25 -12.03 4.86 -8.52
CA ALA A 25 -13.28 5.45 -8.99
C ALA A 25 -13.28 6.98 -8.91
N ALA A 26 -12.58 7.56 -7.92
CA ALA A 26 -12.44 9.01 -7.81
C ALA A 26 -11.34 9.57 -8.74
N LEU A 27 -10.28 8.79 -8.99
CA LEU A 27 -9.11 9.23 -9.75
C LEU A 27 -9.31 9.06 -11.26
N PHE A 28 -9.74 7.89 -11.72
CA PHE A 28 -9.77 7.54 -13.14
C PHE A 28 -10.65 8.47 -13.99
N PRO A 29 -11.86 8.86 -13.58
CA PRO A 29 -12.71 9.74 -14.38
C PRO A 29 -12.07 11.10 -14.70
N GLN A 30 -11.13 11.58 -13.87
CA GLN A 30 -10.45 12.85 -14.09
C GLN A 30 -9.50 12.80 -15.30
N PHE A 31 -9.11 11.61 -15.75
CA PHE A 31 -8.19 11.40 -16.87
C PHE A 31 -8.88 10.85 -18.12
N ILE A 32 -10.20 10.75 -18.12
CA ILE A 32 -10.97 10.15 -19.22
C ILE A 32 -11.71 11.23 -19.98
N MET A 33 -11.55 11.21 -21.31
CA MET A 33 -12.32 12.04 -22.23
C MET A 33 -13.68 11.35 -22.51
N PRO A 34 -14.82 11.95 -22.14
CA PRO A 34 -16.12 11.31 -22.28
C PRO A 34 -16.56 11.07 -23.74
N HIS A 35 -16.04 11.86 -24.67
CA HIS A 35 -16.42 11.86 -26.09
C HIS A 35 -15.63 10.86 -26.95
N GLU A 36 -14.69 10.13 -26.34
CA GLU A 36 -13.81 9.15 -26.99
C GLU A 36 -14.13 7.73 -26.49
N PRO A 37 -13.66 6.66 -27.17
CA PRO A 37 -13.86 5.29 -26.72
C PRO A 37 -13.28 5.04 -25.31
N GLN A 38 -14.18 4.93 -24.31
CA GLN A 38 -13.78 4.88 -22.90
C GLN A 38 -13.11 3.56 -22.52
N ALA A 39 -13.50 2.44 -23.14
CA ALA A 39 -12.95 1.12 -22.82
C ALA A 39 -11.42 1.06 -23.01
N ALA A 40 -10.91 1.66 -24.09
CA ALA A 40 -9.49 1.71 -24.36
C ALA A 40 -8.74 2.58 -23.33
N GLN A 41 -9.31 3.73 -22.95
CA GLN A 41 -8.73 4.62 -21.94
C GLN A 41 -8.67 3.93 -20.56
N TYR A 42 -9.76 3.27 -20.14
CA TYR A 42 -9.77 2.48 -18.91
C TYR A 42 -8.77 1.33 -18.93
N MET A 43 -8.60 0.64 -20.07
CA MET A 43 -7.57 -0.41 -20.20
C MET A 43 -6.16 0.14 -20.03
N VAL A 44 -5.84 1.29 -20.64
CA VAL A 44 -4.53 1.94 -20.52
C VAL A 44 -4.29 2.38 -19.07
N LEU A 45 -5.25 3.08 -18.44
CA LEU A 45 -5.15 3.53 -17.05
C LEU A 45 -5.03 2.36 -16.07
N GLY A 46 -5.82 1.31 -16.26
CA GLY A 46 -5.78 0.10 -15.45
C GLY A 46 -4.45 -0.63 -15.57
N MET A 47 -3.98 -0.89 -16.78
CA MET A 47 -2.70 -1.58 -17.02
C MET A 47 -1.52 -0.78 -16.50
N THR A 48 -1.45 0.53 -16.76
CA THR A 48 -0.36 1.38 -16.25
C THR A 48 -0.34 1.39 -14.73
N THR A 49 -1.50 1.49 -14.07
CA THR A 49 -1.61 1.41 -12.61
C THR A 49 -1.09 0.06 -12.09
N VAL A 50 -1.52 -1.06 -12.68
CA VAL A 50 -1.05 -2.40 -12.27
C VAL A 50 0.46 -2.55 -12.45
N VAL A 51 1.01 -2.10 -13.58
CA VAL A 51 2.46 -2.18 -13.85
C VAL A 51 3.25 -1.38 -12.81
N VAL A 52 2.83 -0.14 -12.54
CA VAL A 52 3.48 0.71 -11.54
C VAL A 52 3.39 0.08 -10.15
N ASP A 53 2.21 -0.40 -9.75
CA ASP A 53 2.01 -1.03 -8.44
C ASP A 53 2.90 -2.27 -8.26
N VAL A 54 2.95 -3.14 -9.27
CA VAL A 54 3.83 -4.32 -9.26
C VAL A 54 5.29 -3.94 -9.17
N LEU A 55 5.76 -2.96 -9.95
CA LEU A 55 7.15 -2.50 -9.91
C LEU A 55 7.51 -1.94 -8.53
N VAL A 56 6.65 -1.10 -7.98
CA VAL A 56 6.83 -0.50 -6.65
C VAL A 56 6.83 -1.57 -5.57
N MET A 57 5.90 -2.54 -5.62
CA MET A 57 5.83 -3.62 -4.64
C MET A 57 7.01 -4.59 -4.72
N ILE A 58 7.52 -4.89 -5.91
CA ILE A 58 8.77 -5.66 -6.06
C ILE A 58 9.94 -4.86 -5.46
N GLY A 59 10.00 -3.55 -5.71
CA GLY A 59 10.97 -2.66 -5.07
C GLY A 59 10.90 -2.75 -3.54
N TYR A 60 9.71 -2.62 -2.95
CA TYR A 60 9.53 -2.76 -1.51
C TYR A 60 9.88 -4.15 -1.00
N ALA A 61 9.46 -5.22 -1.68
CA ALA A 61 9.72 -6.60 -1.26
C ALA A 61 11.23 -6.91 -1.26
N THR A 62 11.97 -6.43 -2.27
CA THR A 62 13.42 -6.61 -2.35
C THR A 62 14.16 -5.81 -1.28
N LEU A 63 13.76 -4.56 -1.02
CA LEU A 63 14.28 -3.75 0.08
C LEU A 63 13.99 -4.39 1.44
N ALA A 64 12.75 -4.83 1.65
CA ALA A 64 12.33 -5.52 2.88
C ALA A 64 13.14 -6.80 3.09
N THR A 65 13.42 -7.57 2.04
CA THR A 65 14.25 -8.78 2.13
C THR A 65 15.68 -8.44 2.58
N ARG A 66 16.31 -7.41 1.98
CA ARG A 66 17.65 -6.93 2.42
C ARG A 66 17.65 -6.48 3.89
N ILE A 67 16.68 -5.66 4.26
CA ILE A 67 16.55 -5.11 5.62
C ILE A 67 16.27 -6.23 6.63
N SER A 68 15.43 -7.21 6.27
CA SER A 68 15.12 -8.37 7.11
C SER A 68 16.35 -9.23 7.42
N GLY A 69 17.34 -9.26 6.52
CA GLY A 69 18.64 -9.88 6.76
C GLY A 69 19.41 -9.21 7.90
N TRP A 70 19.36 -7.87 7.96
CA TRP A 70 20.00 -7.06 8.99
C TRP A 70 19.21 -7.05 10.32
N LEU A 71 17.88 -7.18 10.27
CA LEU A 71 16.99 -7.15 11.43
C LEU A 71 16.92 -8.45 12.26
N LYS A 72 17.79 -9.43 12.00
CA LYS A 72 17.77 -10.73 12.67
C LYS A 72 18.22 -10.70 14.13
N GLY A 73 18.91 -9.64 14.57
CA GLY A 73 19.42 -9.55 15.94
C GLY A 73 18.44 -8.90 16.91
N PRO A 74 18.47 -9.29 18.20
CA PRO A 74 17.56 -8.77 19.23
C PRO A 74 17.71 -7.25 19.46
N ARG A 75 18.92 -6.70 19.29
CA ARG A 75 19.17 -5.25 19.42
C ARG A 75 18.53 -4.46 18.27
N GLN A 76 18.61 -4.96 17.04
CA GLN A 76 18.03 -4.32 15.86
C GLN A 76 16.49 -4.31 15.94
N MET A 77 15.89 -5.42 16.38
CA MET A 77 14.44 -5.49 16.60
C MET A 77 13.98 -4.53 17.72
N GLN A 78 14.76 -4.39 18.79
CA GLN A 78 14.47 -3.40 19.84
C GLN A 78 14.56 -1.96 19.32
N THR A 79 15.56 -1.63 18.50
CA THR A 79 15.66 -0.31 17.86
C THR A 79 14.47 -0.04 16.95
N LEU A 80 14.07 -1.02 16.12
CA LEU A 80 12.91 -0.90 15.25
C LEU A 80 11.62 -0.66 16.06
N ASN A 81 11.42 -1.42 17.14
CA ASN A 81 10.27 -1.26 18.02
C ASN A 81 10.26 0.10 18.71
N ARG A 82 11.43 0.62 19.13
CA ARG A 82 11.54 1.98 19.67
C ARG A 82 11.20 3.05 18.63
N ILE A 83 11.63 2.88 17.38
CA ILE A 83 11.30 3.79 16.29
C ILE A 83 9.77 3.82 16.08
N PHE A 84 9.13 2.66 15.88
CA PHE A 84 7.69 2.61 15.71
C PHE A 84 6.93 3.16 16.92
N GLY A 85 7.36 2.81 18.15
CA GLY A 85 6.79 3.36 19.38
C GLY A 85 6.89 4.88 19.45
N SER A 86 8.06 5.43 19.11
CA SER A 86 8.28 6.89 19.10
C SER A 86 7.43 7.60 18.05
N LEU A 87 7.28 7.01 16.86
CA LEU A 87 6.39 7.51 15.81
C LEU A 87 4.94 7.54 16.27
N PHE A 88 4.46 6.47 16.94
CA PHE A 88 3.10 6.44 17.45
C PHE A 88 2.86 7.48 18.54
N VAL A 89 3.82 7.68 19.46
CA VAL A 89 3.72 8.74 20.48
C VAL A 89 3.70 10.12 19.82
N LEU A 90 4.56 10.36 18.83
CA LEU A 90 4.61 11.62 18.09
C LEU A 90 3.30 11.90 17.35
N ILE A 91 2.78 10.92 16.60
CA ILE A 91 1.50 11.04 15.90
C ILE A 91 0.36 11.26 16.90
N GLY A 92 0.34 10.51 18.01
CA GLY A 92 -0.65 10.68 19.07
C GLY A 92 -0.62 12.08 19.70
N ALA A 93 0.57 12.63 19.96
CA ALA A 93 0.75 13.99 20.45
C ALA A 93 0.29 15.03 19.43
N LEU A 94 0.68 14.87 18.15
CA LEU A 94 0.23 15.74 17.07
C LEU A 94 -1.30 15.72 16.92
N LEU A 95 -1.93 14.55 16.99
CA LEU A 95 -3.39 14.42 16.95
C LEU A 95 -4.06 15.07 18.18
N ALA A 96 -3.47 14.93 19.37
CA ALA A 96 -3.97 15.60 20.57
C ALA A 96 -3.91 17.13 20.45
N THR A 97 -2.91 17.66 19.73
CA THR A 97 -2.83 19.10 19.43
C THR A 97 -3.75 19.52 18.27
N ALA A 98 -3.96 18.66 17.27
CA ALA A 98 -4.81 18.94 16.11
C ALA A 98 -6.30 18.96 16.48
N ARG A 99 -6.70 18.29 17.57
CA ARG A 99 -8.09 18.28 18.07
C ARG A 99 -8.45 19.52 18.92
N LYS A 100 -7.63 20.57 18.90
CA LYS A 100 -7.91 21.89 19.50
C LYS A 100 -8.20 22.93 18.41
N THR A 101 -9.24 22.69 17.63
CA THR A 101 -10.03 23.64 16.82
C THR A 101 -11.36 22.96 16.53
#